data_AF-A0A699JN29-F1
#
_entry.id   AF-A0A699JN29-F1
#
_cell.length_a   1.000
_cell.length_b   1.000
_cell.length_c   1.000
_cell.angle_alpha   90.00
_cell.angle_beta   90.00
_cell.angle_gamma   90.00
#
_symmetry.space_group_name_H-M   'P 1'
#
loop_
_entity.id
_entity.type
_entity.pdbx_description
1 polymer ?
#
loop_
_entity_poly.entity_id
_entity_poly.type
_entity_poly.pdbx_seq_one_letter_code
_entity_poly.pdbx_strand_id
1 'polypeptide(L)'
;RLEAMLLEAKGSWAEAEKAYSSLLEENPLDQVISMRRVAMAKARGDILGAIDWLNKYLEIFMADHDAWRELAEIYVSLQMYKQAAFCYEELILSQPMIPLHHLAYADVSISYEFVA
;
A
#
# COMPACT_ATOMS: atom_id res chain seq x y z
N ARG A 1 -18.80 -2.30 -9.80
CA ARG A 1 -18.12 -2.56 -8.50
C ARG A 1 -18.39 -3.97 -7.93
N LEU A 2 -19.64 -4.38 -7.67
CA LEU A 2 -19.93 -5.71 -7.10
C LEU A 2 -19.47 -6.86 -8.01
N GLU A 3 -19.63 -6.71 -9.31
CA GLU A 3 -19.17 -7.70 -10.29
C GLU A 3 -17.65 -7.89 -10.25
N ALA A 4 -16.87 -6.81 -10.16
CA ALA A 4 -15.41 -6.89 -10.04
C ALA A 4 -14.97 -7.65 -8.77
N MET A 5 -15.63 -7.38 -7.63
CA MET A 5 -15.39 -8.11 -6.37
C MET A 5 -15.79 -9.58 -6.46
N LEU A 6 -16.83 -9.91 -7.23
CA LEU A 6 -17.22 -11.30 -7.47
C LEU A 6 -16.17 -12.03 -8.32
N LEU A 7 -15.61 -11.36 -9.34
CA LEU A 7 -14.54 -11.90 -10.17
C LEU A 7 -13.25 -12.11 -9.37
N GLU A 8 -12.91 -11.15 -8.50
CA GLU A 8 -11.82 -11.25 -7.52
C GLU A 8 -12.02 -12.49 -6.63
N ALA A 9 -13.19 -12.65 -6.02
CA ALA A 9 -13.49 -13.79 -5.15
C ALA A 9 -13.47 -15.15 -5.86
N LYS A 10 -13.72 -15.17 -7.18
CA LYS A 10 -13.62 -16.38 -8.02
C LYS A 10 -12.18 -16.69 -8.47
N GLY A 11 -11.23 -15.79 -8.22
CA GLY A 11 -9.85 -15.90 -8.70
C GLY A 11 -9.68 -15.55 -10.19
N SER A 12 -10.68 -14.95 -10.83
CA SER A 12 -10.61 -14.46 -12.22
C SER A 12 -9.85 -13.13 -12.27
N TRP A 13 -8.55 -13.16 -11.98
CA TRP A 13 -7.73 -11.95 -11.76
C TRP A 13 -7.72 -10.98 -12.94
N ALA A 14 -7.57 -11.50 -14.17
CA ALA A 14 -7.49 -10.65 -15.36
C ALA A 14 -8.81 -9.92 -15.66
N GLU A 15 -9.95 -10.59 -15.43
CA GLU A 15 -11.27 -10.01 -15.62
C GLU A 15 -11.58 -8.99 -14.52
N ALA A 16 -11.22 -9.30 -13.27
CA ALA A 16 -11.33 -8.38 -12.14
C ALA A 16 -10.50 -7.12 -12.38
N GLU A 17 -9.25 -7.25 -12.85
CA GLU A 17 -8.37 -6.12 -13.16
C GLU A 17 -8.94 -5.21 -14.26
N LYS A 18 -9.51 -5.81 -15.32
CA LYS A 18 -10.18 -5.06 -16.39
C LYS A 18 -11.40 -4.31 -15.85
N ALA A 19 -12.21 -4.97 -15.02
CA ALA A 19 -13.38 -4.37 -14.41
C ALA A 19 -13.01 -3.21 -13.48
N TYR A 20 -11.97 -3.36 -12.66
CA TYR A 20 -11.48 -2.27 -11.80
C TYR A 20 -10.88 -1.11 -12.59
N SER A 21 -10.15 -1.40 -13.67
CA SER A 21 -9.58 -0.35 -14.53
C SER A 21 -10.69 0.49 -15.18
N SER A 22 -11.74 -0.15 -15.71
CA SER A 22 -12.90 0.55 -16.25
C SER A 22 -13.62 1.42 -15.21
N LEU A 23 -13.73 0.95 -13.96
CA LEU A 23 -14.34 1.74 -12.88
C LEU A 23 -13.50 2.97 -12.51
N LEU A 24 -12.17 2.87 -12.56
CA LEU A 24 -11.27 4.00 -12.32
C LEU A 24 -11.19 4.96 -13.50
N GLU A 25 -11.44 4.51 -14.73
CA GLU A 25 -11.62 5.40 -15.88
C GLU A 25 -12.86 6.29 -15.70
N GLU A 26 -13.96 5.74 -15.16
CA GLU A 26 -15.18 6.49 -14.87
C GLU A 26 -15.01 7.42 -13.65
N ASN A 27 -14.34 6.94 -12.60
CA ASN A 27 -14.06 7.72 -11.40
C ASN A 27 -12.64 7.46 -10.88
N PRO A 28 -11.65 8.27 -11.31
CA PRO A 28 -10.24 8.10 -10.92
C PRO A 28 -9.99 8.28 -9.42
N LEU A 29 -10.92 8.92 -8.70
CA LEU A 29 -10.79 9.24 -7.28
C LEU A 29 -11.55 8.25 -6.37
N ASP A 30 -12.03 7.11 -6.89
CA ASP A 30 -12.62 6.07 -6.05
C ASP A 30 -11.52 5.32 -5.27
N GLN A 31 -11.24 5.82 -4.06
CA GLN A 31 -10.27 5.23 -3.14
C GLN A 31 -10.50 3.75 -2.89
N VAL A 32 -11.76 3.32 -2.82
CA VAL A 32 -12.07 1.93 -2.48
C VAL A 32 -11.69 1.01 -3.62
N ILE A 33 -11.91 1.42 -4.87
CA ILE A 33 -11.49 0.62 -6.03
C ILE A 33 -9.97 0.58 -6.12
N SER A 34 -9.28 1.69 -5.89
CA SER A 34 -7.82 1.73 -5.89
C SER A 34 -7.22 0.80 -4.82
N MET A 35 -7.73 0.86 -3.59
CA MET A 35 -7.29 -0.06 -2.51
C MET A 35 -7.65 -1.52 -2.80
N ARG A 36 -8.75 -1.80 -3.52
CA ARG A 36 -9.07 -3.16 -3.97
C ARG A 36 -8.05 -3.71 -4.96
N ARG A 37 -7.45 -2.87 -5.81
CA ARG A 37 -6.36 -3.31 -6.70
C ARG A 37 -5.10 -3.71 -5.92
N VAL A 38 -4.76 -2.93 -4.89
CA VAL A 38 -3.66 -3.27 -3.96
C VAL A 38 -3.95 -4.61 -3.29
N ALA A 39 -5.14 -4.78 -2.71
CA ALA A 39 -5.54 -6.03 -2.05
C ALA A 39 -5.51 -7.23 -2.99
N MET A 40 -5.99 -7.07 -4.23
CA MET A 40 -5.95 -8.11 -5.26
C MET A 40 -4.50 -8.48 -5.62
N ALA A 41 -3.61 -7.51 -5.80
CA ALA A 41 -2.19 -7.78 -6.07
C ALA A 41 -1.55 -8.60 -4.94
N LYS A 42 -1.80 -8.21 -3.68
CA LYS A 42 -1.36 -8.97 -2.49
C LYS A 42 -1.92 -10.39 -2.47
N ALA A 43 -3.21 -10.57 -2.77
CA ALA A 43 -3.86 -11.88 -2.80
C ALA A 43 -3.27 -12.82 -3.86
N ARG A 44 -2.73 -12.29 -4.96
CA ARG A 44 -2.00 -13.05 -5.99
C ARG A 44 -0.55 -13.39 -5.59
N GLY A 45 -0.08 -12.88 -4.45
CA GLY A 45 1.34 -12.94 -4.06
C GLY A 45 2.23 -11.95 -4.82
N ASP A 46 1.64 -11.04 -5.59
CA ASP A 46 2.34 -10.02 -6.37
C ASP A 46 2.63 -8.79 -5.49
N ILE A 47 3.60 -8.96 -4.58
CA ILE A 47 3.97 -7.93 -3.60
C ILE A 47 4.56 -6.69 -4.27
N LEU A 48 5.35 -6.87 -5.34
CA LEU A 48 5.92 -5.75 -6.10
C LEU A 48 4.82 -4.95 -6.81
N GLY A 49 3.86 -5.63 -7.44
CA GLY A 49 2.70 -4.96 -8.01
C GLY A 49 1.86 -4.21 -6.96
N ALA A 50 1.73 -4.76 -5.75
CA ALA A 50 1.06 -4.08 -4.65
C ALA A 50 1.79 -2.78 -4.24
N ILE A 51 3.12 -2.79 -4.18
CA ILE A 51 3.94 -1.58 -3.94
C ILE A 51 3.69 -0.53 -5.02
N ASP A 52 3.74 -0.93 -6.30
CA ASP A 52 3.51 0.00 -7.42
C ASP A 52 2.12 0.64 -7.34
N TRP A 53 1.09 -0.14 -6.99
CA TRP A 53 -0.26 0.38 -6.82
C TRP A 53 -0.39 1.29 -5.60
N LEU A 54 0.25 0.97 -4.47
CA LEU A 54 0.26 1.82 -3.28
C LEU A 54 0.97 3.15 -3.53
N ASN A 55 2.10 3.15 -4.22
CA ASN A 55 2.81 4.39 -4.57
C ASN A 55 1.92 5.29 -5.43
N LYS A 56 1.29 4.75 -6.50
CA LYS A 56 0.35 5.50 -7.34
C LYS A 56 -0.87 6.00 -6.57
N TYR A 57 -1.34 5.22 -5.60
CA TYR A 57 -2.44 5.63 -4.73
C TYR A 57 -2.04 6.82 -3.84
N LEU A 58 -0.87 6.73 -3.21
CA LEU A 58 -0.35 7.77 -2.32
C LEU A 58 0.05 9.06 -3.06
N GLU A 59 0.39 9.00 -4.36
CA GLU A 59 0.53 10.20 -5.20
C GLU A 59 -0.76 11.03 -5.28
N ILE A 60 -1.92 10.39 -5.17
CA ILE A 60 -3.25 11.04 -5.22
C ILE A 60 -3.77 11.33 -3.80
N PHE A 61 -3.57 10.39 -2.88
CA PHE A 61 -4.15 10.41 -1.53
C PHE A 61 -3.06 10.45 -0.45
N MET A 62 -2.17 11.43 -0.53
CA MET A 62 -1.01 11.58 0.38
C MET A 62 -1.37 11.63 1.88
N ALA A 63 -2.60 12.02 2.22
CA ALA A 63 -3.08 12.10 3.61
C ALA A 63 -3.61 10.75 4.15
N ASP A 64 -3.60 9.68 3.36
CA ASP A 64 -4.03 8.36 3.81
C ASP A 64 -2.91 7.67 4.62
N HIS A 65 -2.99 7.82 5.94
CA HIS A 65 -2.02 7.27 6.87
C HIS A 65 -2.03 5.73 6.91
N ASP A 66 -3.17 5.10 6.65
CA ASP A 66 -3.26 3.64 6.65
C ASP A 66 -2.55 3.06 5.44
N ALA A 67 -2.65 3.70 4.28
CA ALA A 67 -1.89 3.33 3.08
C ALA A 67 -0.38 3.50 3.25
N TRP A 68 0.08 4.58 3.90
CA TRP A 68 1.50 4.76 4.25
C TRP A 68 2.01 3.66 5.19
N ARG A 69 1.21 3.29 6.20
CA ARG A 69 1.55 2.19 7.13
C ARG A 69 1.64 0.86 6.38
N GLU A 70 0.66 0.55 5.54
CA GLU A 70 0.65 -0.68 4.76
C GLU A 70 1.88 -0.78 3.83
N LEU A 71 2.24 0.33 3.17
CA LEU A 71 3.44 0.39 2.34
C LEU A 71 4.73 0.17 3.17
N ALA A 72 4.82 0.78 4.34
CA ALA A 72 5.94 0.60 5.26
C ALA A 72 6.09 -0.87 5.69
N GLU A 73 4.99 -1.52 6.09
CA GLU A 73 4.98 -2.93 6.51
C GLU A 73 5.42 -3.87 5.36
N ILE A 74 4.97 -3.58 4.14
CA ILE A 74 5.42 -4.34 2.97
C ILE A 74 6.93 -4.18 2.77
N TYR A 75 7.46 -2.94 2.82
CA TYR A 75 8.90 -2.73 2.70
C TYR A 75 9.72 -3.41 3.81
N VAL A 76 9.22 -3.40 5.06
CA VAL A 76 9.85 -4.15 6.16
C VAL A 76 9.90 -5.64 5.87
N SER A 77 8.81 -6.23 5.37
CA SER A 77 8.77 -7.66 5.00
C SER A 77 9.75 -8.04 3.89
N LEU A 78 10.11 -7.08 3.03
CA LEU A 78 11.10 -7.23 1.97
C LEU A 78 12.51 -6.81 2.40
N GLN A 79 12.73 -6.46 3.67
CA GLN A 79 14.00 -5.94 4.19
C GLN A 79 14.48 -4.64 3.49
N MET A 80 13.55 -3.92 2.86
CA MET A 80 13.78 -2.63 2.20
C MET A 80 13.70 -1.50 3.25
N TYR A 81 14.57 -1.56 4.25
CA TYR A 81 14.45 -0.73 5.46
C TYR A 81 14.57 0.77 5.19
N LYS A 82 15.34 1.19 4.18
CA LYS A 82 15.43 2.61 3.79
C LYS A 82 14.08 3.16 3.34
N GLN A 83 13.37 2.40 2.51
CA GLN A 83 12.05 2.78 1.99
C GLN A 83 10.99 2.72 3.10
N ALA A 84 11.07 1.73 3.98
CA ALA A 84 10.20 1.66 5.15
C ALA A 84 10.40 2.86 6.09
N ALA A 85 11.65 3.26 6.35
CA ALA A 85 11.98 4.42 7.19
C ALA A 85 11.36 5.71 6.62
N PHE A 86 11.48 5.93 5.31
CA PHE A 86 10.84 7.06 4.63
C PHE A 86 9.31 7.10 4.85
N CYS A 87 8.64 5.95 4.73
CA CYS A 87 7.20 5.89 4.97
C CYS A 87 6.83 6.27 6.42
N TYR A 88 7.64 5.85 7.40
CA TYR A 88 7.43 6.22 8.80
C TYR A 88 7.78 7.69 9.09
N GLU A 89 8.73 8.29 8.38
CA GLU A 89 9.01 9.73 8.45
C GLU A 89 7.79 10.54 8.01
N GLU A 90 7.15 10.18 6.89
CA GLU A 90 5.91 10.81 6.42
C GLU A 90 4.76 10.67 7.44
N LEU A 91 4.66 9.50 8.09
CA LEU A 91 3.68 9.27 9.17
C LEU A 91 3.97 10.11 10.42
N ILE A 92 5.23 10.31 10.78
CA ILE A 92 5.62 11.16 11.92
C ILE A 92 5.38 12.64 11.59
N LEU A 93 5.70 13.07 10.37
CA LEU A 93 5.45 14.45 9.93
C LEU A 93 3.97 14.79 9.94
N SER A 94 3.11 13.86 9.51
CA SER A 94 1.66 14.05 9.48
C SER A 94 0.98 13.85 10.84
N GLN A 95 1.46 12.90 11.64
CA GLN A 95 0.86 12.52 12.93
C GLN A 95 1.92 12.40 14.05
N PRO A 96 2.55 13.52 14.46
CA PRO A 96 3.72 13.52 15.35
C PRO A 96 3.41 13.01 16.77
N MET A 97 2.14 13.07 17.17
CA MET A 97 1.68 12.68 18.50
C MET A 97 1.44 11.18 18.66
N ILE A 98 1.54 10.39 17.58
CA ILE A 98 1.32 8.93 17.64
C ILE A 98 2.64 8.24 17.99
N PRO A 99 2.81 7.70 19.22
CA PRO A 99 4.08 7.12 19.65
C PRO A 99 4.47 5.88 18.84
N LEU A 100 3.47 5.17 18.31
CA LEU A 100 3.68 3.94 17.55
C LEU A 100 4.49 4.18 16.27
N HIS A 101 4.39 5.35 15.64
CA HIS A 101 5.19 5.67 14.45
C HIS A 101 6.67 5.86 14.80
N HIS A 102 6.96 6.50 15.94
CA HIS A 102 8.33 6.68 16.43
C HIS A 102 8.98 5.34 16.80
N LEU A 103 8.21 4.45 17.44
CA LEU A 103 8.69 3.09 17.76
C LEU A 103 9.00 2.30 16.49
N ALA A 104 8.07 2.27 15.53
CA ALA A 104 8.28 1.55 14.28
C ALA A 104 9.44 2.13 13.46
N TYR A 105 9.62 3.46 13.43
CA TYR A 105 10.77 4.09 12.82
C TYR A 105 12.08 3.64 13.47
N ALA A 106 12.17 3.69 14.80
CA ALA A 106 13.35 3.24 15.54
C ALA A 106 13.69 1.77 15.26
N ASP A 107 12.69 0.88 15.25
CA ASP A 107 12.88 -0.54 14.94
C ASP A 107 13.44 -0.75 13.53
N VAL A 108 12.93 0.00 12.54
CA VAL A 108 13.41 -0.06 11.16
C VAL A 108 14.83 0.50 11.04
N SER A 109 15.15 1.63 11.71
CA SER A 109 16.49 2.21 11.70
C SER A 109 17.53 1.29 12.32
N ILE A 110 17.19 0.65 13.44
CA ILE A 110 18.06 -0.35 14.08
C ILE A 110 18.28 -1.54 13.13
N SER A 111 17.21 -2.06 12.54
CA SER A 111 17.29 -3.20 11.60
C SER A 111 18.15 -2.87 10.38
N TYR A 112 18.09 -1.63 9.89
CA TYR A 112 18.95 -1.16 8.80
C TYR A 112 20.44 -1.17 9.19
N GLU A 113 20.79 -0.72 10.40
CA GLU A 113 22.17 -0.67 10.87
C GLU A 113 22.80 -2.06 11.07
N PHE A 114 22.00 -3.06 11.46
CA PHE A 114 22.48 -4.45 11.60
C PHE A 114 22.72 -5.18 10.27
N VAL A 115 22.08 -4.74 9.18
CA VAL A 115 22.12 -5.42 7.87
C VAL A 115 23.02 -4.69 6.86
N ALA A 116 23.43 -3.45 7.15
CA ALA A 116 24.36 -2.65 6.34
C ALA A 116 25.84 -2.97 6.65
#